data_AF-I1IPW3-F1
#
_entry.id   AF-I1IPW3-F1
#
_cell.length_a   1.000
_cell.length_b   1.000
_cell.length_c   1.000
_cell.angle_alpha   90.00
_cell.angle_beta   90.00
_cell.angle_gamma   90.00
#
_symmetry.space_group_name_H-M   'P 1'
#
loop_
_entity.id
_entity.type
_entity.pdbx_description
1 polymer ?
#
loop_
_entity_poly.entity_id
_entity_poly.type
_entity_poly.pdbx_seq_one_letter_code
_entity_poly.pdbx_strand_id
1 'polypeptide(L)'
;MAKTKQGKRDVDSYTIKGTTKVVRVGDCVLMRSSDKDNPPYVARVESLESDGRGSLRVRVRWYYRPEESKGGRRQFHGAKELFLSDHFDTQSAHTIEGQCIVHPFKTYTKLDNVGPEDFFCRFEYKAATGAFTPDRVAVYCKCEMPYNPDDLMVQCEGCKDWFHPSCMGMTIEQTKKLDYFMCSDCAKENGTKRPSYSDPASPSSDSKVQPKRRKR
;
A
#
# COMPACT_ATOMS: atom_id res chain seq x y z
N MET A 1 16.19 -52.94 14.11
CA MET A 1 16.99 -51.82 13.57
C MET A 1 16.24 -50.52 13.84
N ALA A 2 16.74 -49.70 14.77
CA ALA A 2 16.15 -48.40 15.07
C ALA A 2 16.52 -47.42 13.93
N LYS A 3 15.53 -46.88 13.23
CA LYS A 3 15.76 -45.81 12.25
C LYS A 3 16.13 -44.54 13.04
N THR A 4 17.40 -44.15 12.99
CA THR A 4 17.88 -42.87 13.50
C THR A 4 17.10 -41.76 12.79
N LYS A 5 16.24 -41.04 13.52
CA LYS A 5 15.63 -39.80 13.03
C LYS A 5 16.77 -38.82 12.81
N GLN A 6 17.24 -38.64 11.57
CA GLN A 6 18.10 -37.52 11.25
C GLN A 6 17.33 -36.25 11.60
N GLY A 7 17.82 -35.54 12.62
CA GLY A 7 17.17 -34.37 13.18
C GLY A 7 17.10 -33.25 12.16
N LYS A 8 15.96 -32.56 12.13
CA LYS A 8 15.83 -31.26 11.47
C LYS A 8 16.91 -30.32 12.01
N ARG A 9 17.54 -29.53 11.14
CA ARG A 9 18.54 -28.53 11.53
C ARG A 9 18.11 -27.16 11.00
N ASP A 10 18.13 -26.17 11.89
CA ASP A 10 17.93 -24.77 11.50
C ASP A 10 19.12 -24.30 10.66
N VAL A 11 18.82 -23.47 9.66
CA VAL A 11 19.81 -22.92 8.73
C VAL A 11 19.68 -21.40 8.70
N ASP A 12 20.81 -20.70 8.66
CA ASP A 12 20.81 -19.23 8.72
C ASP A 12 20.50 -18.55 7.38
N SER A 13 20.67 -19.26 6.26
CA SER A 13 20.44 -18.71 4.93
C SER A 13 20.19 -19.76 3.83
N TYR A 14 19.66 -19.28 2.71
CA TYR A 14 19.42 -20.03 1.48
C TYR A 14 19.85 -19.24 0.26
N THR A 15 20.66 -19.81 -0.63
CA THR A 15 20.95 -19.19 -1.93
C THR A 15 19.92 -19.66 -2.96
N ILE A 16 19.19 -18.71 -3.57
CA ILE A 16 18.17 -19.03 -4.56
C ILE A 16 18.83 -19.72 -5.75
N LYS A 17 18.33 -20.91 -6.09
CA LYS A 17 18.92 -21.78 -7.13
C LYS A 17 19.05 -21.02 -8.46
N GLY A 18 20.26 -21.05 -9.03
CA GLY A 18 20.55 -20.38 -10.31
C GLY A 18 20.87 -18.88 -10.16
N THR A 19 20.98 -18.36 -8.94
CA THR A 19 21.35 -16.97 -8.68
C THR A 19 22.42 -16.87 -7.58
N THR A 20 22.96 -15.68 -7.37
CA THR A 20 23.83 -15.35 -6.24
C THR A 20 23.08 -14.72 -5.05
N LYS A 21 21.75 -14.60 -5.13
CA LYS A 21 20.93 -13.95 -4.10
C LYS A 21 20.76 -14.87 -2.89
N VAL A 22 21.07 -14.35 -1.71
CA VAL A 22 21.01 -15.08 -0.44
C VAL A 22 19.84 -14.56 0.39
N VAL A 23 18.93 -15.46 0.72
CA VAL A 23 17.74 -15.24 1.56
C VAL A 23 18.04 -15.61 3.01
N ARG A 24 17.58 -14.80 3.95
CA ARG A 24 17.70 -15.00 5.40
C ARG A 24 16.34 -14.86 6.09
N VAL A 25 16.28 -15.25 7.36
CA VAL A 25 15.11 -15.00 8.21
C VAL A 25 14.87 -13.50 8.33
N GLY A 26 13.62 -13.09 8.15
CA GLY A 26 13.20 -11.68 8.11
C GLY A 26 13.09 -11.11 6.69
N ASP A 27 13.75 -11.71 5.69
CA ASP A 27 13.66 -11.24 4.31
C ASP A 27 12.26 -11.43 3.74
N CYS A 28 11.90 -10.58 2.78
CA CYS A 28 10.71 -10.75 1.96
C CYS A 28 11.08 -11.38 0.61
N VAL A 29 10.27 -12.33 0.16
CA VAL A 29 10.54 -13.13 -1.03
C VAL A 29 9.31 -13.21 -1.93
N LEU A 30 9.58 -13.34 -3.22
CA LEU A 30 8.60 -13.75 -4.22
C LEU A 30 8.60 -15.27 -4.30
N MET A 31 7.42 -15.86 -4.19
CA MET A 31 7.22 -17.30 -4.27
C MET A 31 6.30 -17.64 -5.44
N ARG A 32 6.67 -18.69 -6.17
CA ARG A 32 5.93 -19.19 -7.32
C ARG A 32 4.46 -19.44 -6.97
N SER A 33 3.57 -18.87 -7.78
CA SER A 33 2.14 -19.19 -7.74
C SER A 33 1.89 -20.60 -8.30
N SER A 34 0.84 -21.27 -7.79
CA SER A 34 0.38 -22.54 -8.35
C SER A 34 -0.15 -22.40 -9.78
N ASP A 35 -0.69 -21.23 -10.10
CA ASP A 35 -1.15 -20.84 -11.43
C ASP A 35 -0.15 -19.85 -12.05
N LYS A 36 0.27 -20.08 -13.29
CA LYS A 36 1.26 -19.25 -14.00
C LYS A 36 0.71 -17.90 -14.44
N ASP A 37 -0.61 -17.77 -14.55
CA ASP A 37 -1.25 -16.51 -14.93
C ASP A 37 -1.34 -15.53 -13.74
N ASN A 38 -1.17 -16.05 -12.52
CA ASN A 38 -1.16 -15.24 -11.31
C ASN A 38 0.24 -14.69 -11.01
N PRO A 39 0.32 -13.45 -10.46
CA PRO A 39 1.58 -12.91 -10.01
C PRO A 39 2.18 -13.78 -8.89
N PRO A 40 3.51 -13.76 -8.69
CA PRO A 40 4.14 -14.44 -7.56
C PRO A 40 3.55 -13.97 -6.24
N TYR A 41 3.39 -14.91 -5.30
CA TYR A 41 3.02 -14.63 -3.93
C TYR A 41 4.15 -13.91 -3.23
N VAL A 42 3.81 -13.05 -2.27
CA VAL A 42 4.80 -12.34 -1.46
C VAL A 42 4.76 -12.89 -0.05
N ALA A 43 5.91 -13.21 0.53
CA ALA A 43 5.98 -13.77 1.86
C ALA A 43 7.20 -13.26 2.64
N ARG A 44 7.07 -13.20 3.97
CA ARG A 44 8.19 -12.97 4.87
C ARG A 44 8.73 -14.31 5.36
N VAL A 45 10.05 -14.48 5.34
CA VAL A 45 10.72 -15.68 5.83
C VAL A 45 10.75 -15.66 7.36
N GLU A 46 10.18 -16.68 7.99
CA GLU A 46 10.11 -16.80 9.46
C GLU A 46 11.12 -17.82 9.99
N SER A 47 11.39 -18.91 9.26
CA SER A 47 12.48 -19.83 9.57
C SER A 47 12.90 -20.65 8.34
N LEU A 48 14.12 -21.16 8.35
CA LEU A 48 14.69 -22.05 7.34
C LEU A 48 15.14 -23.34 8.02
N GLU A 49 14.61 -24.48 7.59
CA GLU A 49 14.90 -25.80 8.15
C GLU A 49 15.39 -26.74 7.06
N SER A 50 16.53 -27.41 7.28
CA SER A 50 16.98 -28.50 6.43
C SER A 50 16.51 -29.84 7.00
N ASP A 51 15.93 -30.67 6.16
CA ASP A 51 15.68 -32.06 6.52
C ASP A 51 16.98 -32.89 6.49
N GLY A 52 16.96 -34.07 7.12
CA GLY A 52 18.12 -34.97 7.15
C GLY A 52 18.66 -35.41 5.78
N ARG A 53 17.90 -35.16 4.70
CA ARG A 53 18.22 -35.50 3.32
C ARG A 53 18.69 -34.30 2.49
N GLY A 54 18.82 -33.13 3.11
CA GLY A 54 19.29 -31.89 2.47
C GLY A 54 18.21 -31.09 1.76
N SER A 55 16.93 -31.48 1.83
CA SER A 55 15.84 -30.65 1.31
C SER A 55 15.57 -29.50 2.26
N LEU A 56 15.58 -28.28 1.75
CA LEU A 56 15.33 -27.08 2.54
C LEU A 56 13.85 -26.70 2.49
N ARG A 57 13.26 -26.56 3.68
CA ARG A 57 11.92 -26.06 3.89
C ARG A 57 12.01 -24.65 4.47
N VAL A 58 11.08 -23.80 4.09
CA VAL A 58 10.96 -22.43 4.55
C VAL A 58 9.60 -22.24 5.20
N ARG A 59 9.59 -21.81 6.47
CA ARG A 59 8.37 -21.35 7.12
C ARG A 59 8.20 -19.88 6.76
N VAL A 60 7.03 -19.52 6.26
CA VAL A 60 6.73 -18.18 5.78
C VAL A 60 5.47 -17.62 6.44
N ARG A 61 5.39 -16.29 6.47
CA ARG A 61 4.19 -15.52 6.78
C ARG A 61 3.75 -14.80 5.52
N TRP A 62 2.51 -15.04 5.09
CA TRP A 62 2.03 -14.55 3.80
C TRP A 62 1.66 -13.07 3.84
N TYR A 63 2.03 -12.36 2.80
CA TYR A 63 1.44 -11.08 2.44
C TYR A 63 0.30 -11.31 1.44
N TYR A 64 -0.86 -10.73 1.72
CA TYR A 64 -2.02 -10.79 0.85
C TYR A 64 -2.07 -9.54 -0.03
N ARG A 65 -2.38 -9.72 -1.31
CA ARG A 65 -2.74 -8.62 -2.19
C ARG A 65 -4.18 -8.15 -1.89
N PRO A 66 -4.53 -6.89 -2.18
CA PRO A 66 -5.89 -6.39 -2.01
C PRO A 66 -6.99 -7.27 -2.63
N GLU A 67 -6.72 -7.82 -3.80
CA GLU A 67 -7.60 -8.71 -4.57
C GLU A 67 -7.87 -10.04 -3.86
N GLU A 68 -6.92 -10.51 -3.04
CA GLU A 68 -6.98 -11.78 -2.31
C GLU A 68 -7.71 -11.62 -0.96
N SER A 69 -7.98 -10.39 -0.54
CA SER A 69 -8.70 -10.10 0.69
C SER A 69 -10.20 -10.30 0.52
N LYS A 70 -10.92 -10.66 1.60
CA LYS A 70 -12.39 -10.84 1.56
C LYS A 70 -13.15 -9.59 1.10
N GLY A 71 -12.58 -8.40 1.32
CA GLY A 71 -13.18 -7.13 0.91
C GLY A 71 -12.79 -6.65 -0.48
N GLY A 72 -11.88 -7.36 -1.16
CA GLY A 72 -11.33 -6.98 -2.45
C GLY A 72 -10.52 -5.67 -2.43
N ARG A 73 -10.08 -5.27 -3.63
CA ARG A 73 -9.38 -3.99 -3.82
C ARG A 73 -10.36 -2.82 -3.65
N ARG A 74 -9.94 -1.80 -2.91
CA ARG A 74 -10.63 -0.51 -2.73
C ARG A 74 -9.83 0.60 -3.40
N GLN A 75 -10.48 1.74 -3.65
CA GLN A 75 -9.86 2.87 -4.36
C GLN A 75 -8.62 3.43 -3.65
N PHE A 76 -8.56 3.35 -2.32
CA PHE A 76 -7.39 3.83 -1.56
C PHE A 76 -6.23 2.82 -1.52
N HIS A 77 -6.41 1.61 -2.04
CA HIS A 77 -5.36 0.60 -2.05
C HIS A 77 -4.38 0.86 -3.19
N GLY A 78 -3.10 1.06 -2.87
CA GLY A 78 -2.06 1.27 -3.86
C GLY A 78 -1.76 0.00 -4.67
N ALA A 79 -1.21 0.16 -5.87
CA ALA A 79 -0.85 -0.90 -6.81
C ALA A 79 0.18 -1.87 -6.21
N LYS A 80 1.08 -1.34 -5.38
CA LYS A 80 2.13 -2.09 -4.67
C LYS A 80 1.78 -2.41 -3.21
N GLU A 81 0.52 -2.25 -2.82
CA GLU A 81 0.08 -2.50 -1.45
C GLU A 81 -0.07 -4.00 -1.17
N LEU A 82 0.36 -4.40 0.03
CA LEU A 82 0.24 -5.73 0.57
C LEU A 82 -0.25 -5.67 2.02
N PHE A 83 -0.86 -6.76 2.49
CA PHE A 83 -1.34 -6.90 3.86
C PHE A 83 -0.62 -8.03 4.57
N LEU A 84 0.03 -7.74 5.70
CA LEU A 84 0.72 -8.76 6.48
C LEU A 84 -0.32 -9.64 7.19
N SER A 85 -0.47 -10.90 6.76
CA SER A 85 -1.53 -11.75 7.29
C SER A 85 -1.14 -12.49 8.57
N ASP A 86 -2.10 -13.12 9.25
CA ASP A 86 -1.86 -14.14 10.29
C ASP A 86 -1.69 -15.56 9.72
N HIS A 87 -1.59 -15.70 8.39
CA HIS A 87 -1.45 -16.98 7.72
C HIS A 87 0.02 -17.37 7.58
N PHE A 88 0.39 -18.48 8.22
CA PHE A 88 1.70 -19.10 8.14
C PHE A 88 1.63 -20.44 7.41
N ASP A 89 2.67 -20.76 6.65
CA ASP A 89 2.79 -22.03 5.96
C ASP A 89 4.27 -22.48 5.87
N THR A 90 4.51 -23.75 5.55
CA THR A 90 5.84 -24.32 5.33
C THR A 90 5.97 -24.87 3.91
N GLN A 91 6.72 -24.17 3.08
CA GLN A 91 6.92 -24.47 1.67
C GLN A 91 8.34 -25.01 1.41
N SER A 92 8.56 -25.54 0.20
CA SER A 92 9.92 -25.85 -0.27
C SER A 92 10.65 -24.56 -0.62
N ALA A 93 11.91 -24.42 -0.22
CA ALA A 93 12.71 -23.24 -0.58
C ALA A 93 12.88 -23.07 -2.10
N HIS A 94 12.71 -24.15 -2.88
CA HIS A 94 12.73 -24.12 -4.34
C HIS A 94 11.59 -23.31 -4.98
N THR A 95 10.55 -22.99 -4.22
CA THR A 95 9.44 -22.14 -4.69
C THR A 95 9.81 -20.66 -4.67
N ILE A 96 10.91 -20.27 -4.02
CA ILE A 96 11.39 -18.89 -4.01
C ILE A 96 11.99 -18.54 -5.37
N GLU A 97 11.45 -17.50 -6.01
CA GLU A 97 11.88 -17.03 -7.32
C GLU A 97 12.75 -15.76 -7.23
N GLY A 98 12.61 -15.00 -6.14
CA GLY A 98 13.36 -13.77 -5.93
C GLY A 98 13.20 -13.19 -4.52
N GLN A 99 14.01 -12.17 -4.24
CA GLN A 99 13.85 -11.30 -3.07
C GLN A 99 13.13 -10.02 -3.48
N CYS A 100 12.30 -9.51 -2.58
CA CYS A 100 11.61 -8.23 -2.71
C CYS A 100 11.70 -7.45 -1.41
N ILE A 101 11.26 -6.19 -1.42
CA ILE A 101 11.25 -5.33 -0.24
C ILE A 101 9.81 -4.90 0.05
N VAL A 102 9.35 -5.17 1.27
CA VAL A 102 8.06 -4.67 1.76
C VAL A 102 8.32 -3.56 2.76
N HIS A 103 8.16 -2.33 2.30
CA HIS A 103 8.42 -1.11 3.06
C HIS A 103 7.28 -0.81 4.04
N PRO A 104 7.57 -0.26 5.23
CA PRO A 104 6.57 0.49 5.97
C PRO A 104 6.08 1.67 5.13
N PHE A 105 4.79 1.98 5.20
CA PHE A 105 4.17 3.04 4.38
C PHE A 105 4.93 4.37 4.38
N LYS A 106 5.35 4.83 5.57
CA LYS A 106 6.09 6.09 5.74
C LYS A 106 7.43 6.10 5.00
N THR A 107 8.06 4.95 4.82
CA THR A 107 9.30 4.80 4.06
C THR A 107 9.00 4.75 2.57
N TYR A 108 7.98 3.98 2.17
CA TYR A 108 7.57 3.84 0.78
C TYR A 108 7.20 5.20 0.15
N THR A 109 6.44 6.04 0.86
CA THR A 109 6.04 7.38 0.36
C THR A 109 7.20 8.35 0.17
N LYS A 110 8.43 7.98 0.57
CA LYS A 110 9.64 8.80 0.44
C LYS A 110 10.62 8.23 -0.60
N LEU A 111 10.28 7.14 -1.26
CA LEU A 111 11.11 6.59 -2.32
C LEU A 111 11.08 7.52 -3.53
N ASP A 112 12.26 7.88 -4.04
CA ASP A 112 12.36 8.69 -5.26
C ASP A 112 11.83 7.92 -6.48
N ASN A 113 12.08 6.60 -6.51
CA ASN A 113 11.62 5.70 -7.56
C ASN A 113 11.17 4.38 -6.94
N VAL A 114 9.98 3.92 -7.32
CA VAL A 114 9.44 2.63 -6.91
C VAL A 114 9.84 1.57 -7.94
N GLY A 115 10.64 0.59 -7.52
CA GLY A 115 11.05 -0.52 -8.36
C GLY A 115 9.96 -1.60 -8.54
N PRO A 116 10.19 -2.57 -9.44
CA PRO A 116 9.28 -3.70 -9.63
C PRO A 116 9.12 -4.55 -8.36
N GLU A 117 10.19 -4.65 -7.57
CA GLU A 117 10.29 -5.46 -6.34
C GLU A 117 10.02 -4.67 -5.06
N ASP A 118 9.62 -3.41 -5.16
CA ASP A 118 9.23 -2.57 -4.04
C ASP A 118 7.73 -2.67 -3.81
N PHE A 119 7.37 -3.06 -2.59
CA PHE A 119 6.01 -3.12 -2.08
C PHE A 119 5.88 -2.32 -0.80
N PHE A 120 4.65 -2.09 -0.34
CA PHE A 120 4.45 -1.51 0.99
C PHE A 120 3.34 -2.20 1.75
N CYS A 121 3.44 -2.13 3.06
CA CYS A 121 2.44 -2.64 3.98
C CYS A 121 2.14 -1.59 5.05
N ARG A 122 0.85 -1.37 5.31
CA ARG A 122 0.34 -0.52 6.39
C ARG A 122 -0.74 -1.17 7.24
N PHE A 123 -1.16 -2.37 6.85
CA PHE A 123 -2.18 -3.13 7.54
C PHE A 123 -1.73 -4.55 7.84
N GLU A 124 -2.09 -5.03 9.02
CA GLU A 124 -2.20 -6.46 9.29
C GLU A 124 -3.59 -6.94 8.90
N TYR A 125 -3.67 -8.19 8.43
CA TYR A 125 -4.90 -8.81 7.93
C TYR A 125 -5.15 -10.17 8.59
N LYS A 126 -6.34 -10.38 9.14
CA LYS A 126 -6.73 -11.68 9.71
C LYS A 126 -7.41 -12.52 8.64
N ALA A 127 -6.72 -13.49 8.05
CA ALA A 127 -7.16 -14.25 6.87
C ALA A 127 -8.52 -14.94 7.10
N ALA A 128 -8.75 -15.46 8.30
CA ALA A 128 -9.99 -16.14 8.66
C ALA A 128 -11.20 -15.19 8.77
N THR A 129 -11.01 -13.98 9.30
CA THR A 129 -12.12 -13.06 9.61
C THR A 129 -12.29 -11.95 8.59
N GLY A 130 -11.23 -11.60 7.86
CA GLY A 130 -11.19 -10.42 7.00
C GLY A 130 -10.93 -9.11 7.73
N ALA A 131 -10.64 -9.15 9.04
CA ALA A 131 -10.39 -7.95 9.84
C ALA A 131 -9.01 -7.35 9.53
N PHE A 132 -8.94 -6.02 9.57
CA PHE A 132 -7.71 -5.26 9.37
C PHE A 132 -7.24 -4.60 10.68
N THR A 133 -5.93 -4.39 10.81
CA THR A 133 -5.34 -3.63 11.91
C THR A 133 -4.28 -2.66 11.37
N PRO A 134 -4.31 -1.37 11.72
CA PRO A 134 -5.31 -0.72 12.58
C PRO A 134 -6.70 -0.64 11.91
N ASP A 135 -7.74 -0.56 12.74
CA ASP A 135 -9.13 -0.37 12.30
C ASP A 135 -9.40 1.07 11.83
N ARG A 136 -8.62 2.02 12.33
CA ARG A 136 -8.69 3.44 11.98
C ARG A 136 -7.39 3.90 11.33
N VAL A 137 -7.54 4.65 10.25
CA VAL A 137 -6.45 5.29 9.52
C VAL A 137 -6.81 6.75 9.26
N ALA A 138 -5.78 7.59 9.14
CA ALA A 138 -5.97 8.98 8.75
C ALA A 138 -6.63 9.04 7.37
N VAL A 139 -7.64 9.89 7.25
CA VAL A 139 -8.36 10.16 6.02
C VAL A 139 -8.13 11.60 5.62
N TYR A 140 -8.22 11.85 4.31
CA TYR A 140 -7.96 13.15 3.73
C TYR A 140 -9.02 13.48 2.68
N CYS A 141 -9.01 14.75 2.26
CA CYS A 141 -9.91 15.27 1.24
C CYS A 141 -11.39 15.19 1.66
N LYS A 142 -12.26 15.76 0.82
CA LYS A 142 -13.72 15.68 1.01
C LYS A 142 -14.31 14.29 0.77
N CYS A 143 -13.54 13.37 0.20
CA CYS A 143 -13.97 11.98 0.03
C CYS A 143 -13.75 11.14 1.30
N GLU A 144 -13.05 11.68 2.30
CA GLU A 144 -12.77 11.00 3.57
C GLU A 144 -12.15 9.61 3.38
N MET A 145 -11.20 9.52 2.43
CA MET A 145 -10.50 8.28 2.11
C MET A 145 -9.06 8.29 2.63
N PRO A 146 -8.51 7.12 3.00
CA PRO A 146 -7.09 6.99 3.29
C PRO A 146 -6.24 7.36 2.07
N TYR A 147 -5.03 7.88 2.29
CA TYR A 147 -4.14 8.29 1.21
C TYR A 147 -3.69 7.08 0.37
N ASN A 148 -3.90 7.13 -0.95
CA ASN A 148 -3.31 6.20 -1.90
C ASN A 148 -1.99 6.79 -2.44
N PRO A 149 -0.83 6.13 -2.28
CA PRO A 149 0.45 6.67 -2.72
C PRO A 149 0.58 6.80 -4.25
N ASP A 150 -0.31 6.19 -5.02
CA ASP A 150 -0.33 6.32 -6.48
C ASP A 150 -1.12 7.55 -6.96
N ASP A 151 -1.94 8.13 -6.09
CA ASP A 151 -2.83 9.25 -6.42
C ASP A 151 -2.19 10.59 -6.06
N LEU A 152 -2.22 11.54 -7.01
CA LEU A 152 -1.77 12.90 -6.76
C LEU A 152 -2.70 13.61 -5.76
N MET A 153 -2.12 14.22 -4.73
CA MET A 153 -2.82 15.14 -3.83
C MET A 153 -2.10 16.48 -3.77
N VAL A 154 -2.88 17.55 -3.56
CA VAL A 154 -2.37 18.91 -3.35
C VAL A 154 -2.79 19.42 -1.98
N GLN A 155 -1.87 20.10 -1.29
CA GLN A 155 -2.12 20.64 0.04
C GLN A 155 -2.70 22.07 -0.05
N CYS A 156 -3.80 22.31 0.67
CA CYS A 156 -4.36 23.66 0.80
C CYS A 156 -3.52 24.53 1.72
N GLU A 157 -3.23 25.76 1.31
CA GLU A 157 -2.44 26.70 2.12
C GLU A 157 -3.17 27.19 3.37
N GLY A 158 -4.51 27.22 3.35
CA GLY A 158 -5.34 27.65 4.47
C GLY A 158 -5.46 26.57 5.54
N CYS A 159 -6.19 25.49 5.24
CA CYS A 159 -6.48 24.44 6.23
C CYS A 159 -5.38 23.39 6.39
N LYS A 160 -4.35 23.40 5.54
CA LYS A 160 -3.24 22.41 5.51
C LYS A 160 -3.68 20.96 5.23
N ASP A 161 -4.94 20.74 4.86
CA ASP A 161 -5.46 19.44 4.42
C ASP A 161 -5.12 19.16 2.95
N TRP A 162 -5.20 17.89 2.57
CA TRP A 162 -4.79 17.36 1.26
C TRP A 162 -6.02 17.00 0.43
N PHE A 163 -5.98 17.34 -0.86
CA PHE A 163 -7.09 17.12 -1.77
C PHE A 163 -6.67 16.47 -3.07
N HIS A 164 -7.47 15.51 -3.54
CA HIS A 164 -7.34 15.01 -4.90
C HIS A 164 -7.76 16.10 -5.90
N PRO A 165 -7.00 16.33 -6.99
CA PRO A 165 -7.38 17.26 -8.05
C PRO A 165 -8.81 17.04 -8.57
N SER A 166 -9.14 15.80 -8.86
CA SER A 166 -10.47 15.41 -9.37
C SER A 166 -11.59 15.75 -8.39
N CYS A 167 -11.36 15.58 -7.09
CA CYS A 167 -12.30 15.99 -6.05
C CYS A 167 -12.49 17.51 -6.04
N MET A 168 -11.49 18.29 -6.40
CA MET A 168 -11.56 19.75 -6.46
C MET A 168 -11.99 20.28 -7.84
N GLY A 169 -12.36 19.40 -8.78
CA GLY A 169 -12.75 19.79 -10.13
C GLY A 169 -11.58 20.26 -10.99
N MET A 170 -10.38 19.78 -10.68
CA MET A 170 -9.13 20.13 -11.36
C MET A 170 -8.53 18.93 -12.08
N THR A 171 -7.82 19.17 -13.18
CA THR A 171 -6.99 18.15 -13.82
C THR A 171 -5.61 18.05 -13.17
N ILE A 172 -4.90 16.94 -13.43
CA ILE A 172 -3.53 16.74 -12.95
C ILE A 172 -2.60 17.81 -13.55
N GLU A 173 -2.76 18.16 -14.81
CA GLU A 173 -1.94 19.15 -15.52
C GLU A 173 -2.13 20.55 -14.96
N GLN A 174 -3.38 20.91 -14.65
CA GLN A 174 -3.68 22.19 -13.99
C GLN A 174 -3.05 22.24 -12.60
N THR A 175 -3.17 21.14 -11.83
CA THR A 175 -2.63 21.07 -10.47
C THR A 175 -1.11 21.20 -10.45
N LYS A 176 -0.41 20.55 -11.38
CA LYS A 176 1.06 20.64 -11.50
C LYS A 176 1.58 22.04 -11.84
N LYS A 177 0.71 22.91 -12.37
CA LYS A 177 1.04 24.30 -12.73
C LYS A 177 0.67 25.31 -11.64
N LEU A 178 0.04 24.87 -10.54
CA LEU A 178 -0.29 25.76 -9.44
C LEU A 178 0.93 26.03 -8.58
N ASP A 179 1.23 27.31 -8.36
CA ASP A 179 2.21 27.73 -7.35
C ASP A 179 1.62 27.62 -5.94
N TYR A 180 0.34 27.99 -5.80
CA TYR A 180 -0.38 28.02 -4.54
C TYR A 180 -1.80 27.46 -4.71
N PHE A 181 -2.24 26.61 -3.78
CA PHE A 181 -3.57 26.01 -3.80
C PHE A 181 -4.38 26.38 -2.56
N MET A 182 -5.61 26.84 -2.79
CA MET A 182 -6.61 27.04 -1.75
C MET A 182 -7.84 26.20 -2.06
N CYS A 183 -8.33 25.44 -1.07
CA CYS A 183 -9.56 24.66 -1.22
C CYS A 183 -10.80 25.56 -1.30
N SER A 184 -11.91 25.01 -1.77
CA SER A 184 -13.17 25.72 -1.98
C SER A 184 -13.70 26.39 -0.71
N ASP A 185 -13.43 25.81 0.45
CA ASP A 185 -13.94 26.31 1.72
C ASP A 185 -13.09 27.48 2.21
N CYS A 186 -11.75 27.35 2.21
CA CYS A 186 -10.85 28.46 2.53
C CYS A 186 -10.96 29.63 1.53
N ALA A 187 -11.22 29.35 0.25
CA ALA A 187 -11.44 30.39 -0.75
C ALA A 187 -12.72 31.22 -0.47
N LYS A 188 -13.76 30.58 0.08
CA LYS A 188 -15.00 31.26 0.48
C LYS A 188 -14.83 32.05 1.77
N GLU A 189 -14.08 31.53 2.74
CA GLU A 189 -13.83 32.21 4.02
C GLU A 189 -12.92 33.44 3.89
N ASN A 190 -11.96 33.42 2.95
CA ASN A 190 -11.01 34.53 2.80
C ASN A 190 -11.55 35.75 2.04
N GLY A 191 -12.76 35.72 1.48
CA GLY A 191 -13.63 36.88 1.16
C GLY A 191 -13.10 38.09 0.36
N THR A 192 -11.80 38.22 0.07
CA THR A 192 -11.18 39.38 -0.56
C THR A 192 -9.80 39.00 -1.11
N LYS A 193 -9.83 38.40 -2.29
CA LYS A 193 -8.86 38.45 -3.41
C LYS A 193 -8.95 37.10 -4.12
N ARG A 194 -9.82 37.06 -5.14
CA ARG A 194 -9.71 36.07 -6.21
C ARG A 194 -8.24 36.04 -6.68
N PRO A 195 -7.64 34.88 -7.00
CA PRO A 195 -6.56 34.88 -7.97
C PRO A 195 -7.14 35.52 -9.23
N SER A 196 -6.59 36.64 -9.66
CA SER A 196 -7.05 37.36 -10.83
C SER A 196 -6.77 36.51 -12.08
N TYR A 197 -7.74 35.67 -12.46
CA TYR A 197 -7.92 35.34 -13.86
C TYR A 197 -8.77 36.46 -14.47
N SER A 198 -8.14 37.26 -15.31
CA SER A 198 -8.81 38.23 -16.16
C SER A 198 -9.59 37.48 -17.23
N ASP A 199 -10.91 37.43 -17.10
CA ASP A 199 -11.80 37.22 -18.25
C ASP A 199 -13.11 38.01 -18.08
N PRO A 200 -13.73 38.47 -19.19
CA PRO A 200 -14.66 39.60 -19.18
C PRO A 200 -16.13 39.25 -18.84
N ALA A 201 -16.69 40.10 -17.98
CA ALA A 201 -18.08 40.57 -17.80
C ALA A 201 -19.32 39.66 -18.10
N SER A 202 -19.97 39.22 -17.00
CA SER A 202 -21.40 39.44 -16.58
C SER A 202 -22.59 38.90 -17.43
N PRO A 203 -23.86 38.80 -16.91
CA PRO A 203 -24.40 39.16 -15.58
C PRO A 203 -25.34 38.14 -14.84
N SER A 204 -25.32 38.24 -13.50
CA SER A 204 -26.35 38.07 -12.43
C SER A 204 -27.56 37.12 -12.53
N SER A 205 -27.78 36.34 -11.46
CA SER A 205 -29.06 36.34 -10.70
C SER A 205 -28.92 35.76 -9.28
N ASP A 206 -29.82 36.22 -8.42
CA ASP A 206 -29.88 36.21 -6.96
C ASP A 206 -30.43 34.90 -6.37
N SER A 207 -29.99 34.49 -5.16
CA SER A 207 -30.86 33.97 -4.07
C SER A 207 -30.07 33.41 -2.87
N LYS A 208 -30.46 33.89 -1.68
CA LYS A 208 -30.07 33.48 -0.32
C LYS A 208 -30.43 32.01 0.00
N VAL A 209 -29.69 31.39 0.94
CA VAL A 209 -30.19 30.79 2.22
C VAL A 209 -29.03 30.10 2.99
N GLN A 210 -29.09 30.19 4.32
CA GLN A 210 -28.10 29.79 5.35
C GLN A 210 -28.51 28.45 6.05
N PRO A 211 -27.79 27.90 7.07
CA PRO A 211 -27.14 26.58 6.94
C PRO A 211 -27.48 25.53 8.03
N LYS A 212 -26.76 24.40 7.96
CA LYS A 212 -26.34 23.43 9.01
C LYS A 212 -27.08 22.10 9.10
N ARG A 213 -26.31 21.00 8.93
CA ARG A 213 -26.43 19.84 9.82
C ARG A 213 -25.16 18.98 9.87
N ARG A 214 -24.64 18.80 11.10
CA ARG A 214 -23.72 17.73 11.53
C ARG A 214 -24.50 16.42 11.70
N LYS A 215 -23.85 15.26 11.50
CA LYS A 215 -24.10 13.96 12.19
C LYS A 215 -22.87 13.05 11.94
N ARG A 216 -22.20 12.57 12.98
CA ARG A 216 -22.46 11.36 13.81
C ARG A 216 -22.09 10.08 13.09
#